data_AF-A0A9W8ZSU1-F1
#
_entry.id   AF-A0A9W8ZSU1-F1
#
_cell.length_a   1.000
_cell.length_b   1.000
_cell.length_c   1.000
_cell.angle_alpha   90.00
_cell.angle_beta   90.00
_cell.angle_gamma   90.00
#
_symmetry.space_group_name_H-M   'P 1'
#
loop_
_entity.id
_entity.type
_entity.pdbx_description
1 polymer ?
#
loop_
_entity_poly.entity_id
_entity_poly.type
_entity_poly.pdbx_seq_one_letter_code
_entity_poly.pdbx_strand_id
1 'polypeptide(L)'
;FCEDDMLIYDPLIPVMALAFADDAFENGFKDPKEIYTLVVLANSDCLRLRWKQEWQNRPVFRNVEPSPDGIQVACNKALPYSKERGHLIRLGRSIGLTKALEWYDLRRGSGKKLNEALMPEERNRIMGHCQGDSKVYVQYYMSSFQDVDCQSI
;
A
#
# COMPACT_ATOMS: atom_id res chain seq x y z
N PHE A 1 -10.87 -7.09 3.08
CA PHE A 1 -11.08 -5.77 2.49
C PHE A 1 -12.23 -5.14 3.24
N CYS A 2 -11.99 -4.05 3.97
CA CYS A 2 -13.08 -3.25 4.49
C CYS A 2 -13.49 -2.35 3.33
N GLU A 3 -14.72 -2.48 2.85
CA GLU A 3 -15.28 -1.50 1.93
C GLU A 3 -15.38 -0.18 2.69
N ASP A 4 -14.55 0.78 2.31
CA ASP A 4 -14.65 2.16 2.74
C ASP A 4 -15.31 2.93 1.59
N ASP A 5 -16.27 3.80 1.89
CA ASP A 5 -17.07 4.49 0.88
C ASP A 5 -16.24 5.37 -0.07
N MET A 6 -15.00 5.71 0.33
CA MET A 6 -14.09 6.47 -0.52
C MET A 6 -13.29 5.56 -1.47
N LEU A 7 -13.62 5.63 -2.75
CA LEU A 7 -12.94 4.94 -3.86
C LEU A 7 -11.41 5.12 -3.89
N ILE A 8 -10.88 6.20 -3.31
CA ILE A 8 -9.42 6.46 -3.26
C ILE A 8 -8.68 5.49 -2.31
N TYR A 9 -9.38 4.86 -1.37
CA TYR A 9 -8.80 3.90 -0.44
C TYR A 9 -8.82 2.46 -0.97
N ASP A 10 -9.55 2.19 -2.06
CA ASP A 10 -9.44 0.91 -2.76
C ASP A 10 -8.10 0.85 -3.50
N PRO A 11 -7.16 -0.04 -3.13
CA PRO A 11 -5.88 -0.16 -3.79
C PRO A 11 -5.99 -0.59 -5.26
N LEU A 12 -7.13 -1.16 -5.68
CA LEU A 12 -7.34 -1.58 -7.06
C LEU A 12 -7.43 -0.37 -8.00
N ILE A 13 -8.07 0.72 -7.57
CA ILE A 13 -8.25 1.94 -8.37
C ILE A 13 -6.91 2.57 -8.81
N PRO A 14 -5.95 2.88 -7.90
CA PRO A 14 -4.66 3.44 -8.30
C PRO A 14 -3.82 2.44 -9.09
N VAL A 15 -3.90 1.13 -8.81
CA VAL A 15 -3.19 0.11 -9.59
C VAL A 15 -3.70 0.07 -11.03
N MET A 16 -5.02 0.09 -11.24
CA MET A 16 -5.63 0.15 -12.56
C MET A 16 -5.29 1.46 -13.28
N ALA A 17 -5.37 2.60 -12.58
CA ALA A 17 -5.00 3.90 -13.14
C ALA A 17 -3.55 3.93 -13.61
N LEU A 18 -2.62 3.38 -12.82
CA LEU A 18 -1.22 3.23 -13.23
C LEU A 18 -1.09 2.35 -14.46
N ALA A 19 -1.74 1.18 -14.48
CA ALA A 19 -1.70 0.25 -15.62
C ALA A 19 -2.20 0.90 -16.92
N PHE A 20 -3.23 1.75 -16.87
CA PHE A 20 -3.69 2.53 -18.02
C PHE A 20 -2.73 3.64 -18.43
N ALA A 21 -2.24 4.44 -17.48
CA ALA A 21 -1.29 5.52 -17.75
C ALA A 21 0.01 5.00 -18.39
N ASP A 22 0.35 3.76 -18.09
CA ASP A 22 1.53 3.06 -18.56
C ASP A 22 1.30 2.23 -19.84
N ASP A 23 0.06 2.07 -20.34
CA ASP A 23 -0.27 1.13 -21.42
C ASP A 23 0.25 -0.30 -21.11
N ALA A 24 -0.05 -0.77 -19.90
CA ALA A 24 0.49 -2.00 -19.35
C ALA A 24 -0.20 -3.28 -19.88
N PHE A 25 -1.46 -3.18 -20.34
CA PHE A 25 -2.25 -4.33 -20.76
C PHE A 25 -1.84 -4.86 -22.14
N GLU A 26 -1.76 -6.19 -22.31
CA GLU A 26 -1.51 -6.83 -23.61
C GLU A 26 -2.60 -6.50 -24.65
N ASN A 27 -3.82 -6.24 -24.18
CA ASN A 27 -4.96 -5.90 -25.01
C ASN A 27 -4.85 -4.51 -25.68
N GLY A 28 -3.95 -3.63 -25.20
CA GLY A 28 -3.75 -2.30 -25.77
C GLY A 28 -4.94 -1.36 -25.59
N PHE A 29 -5.62 -1.44 -24.43
CA PHE A 29 -6.74 -0.56 -24.10
C PHE A 29 -6.32 0.92 -24.12
N LYS A 30 -7.14 1.79 -24.72
CA LYS A 30 -6.89 3.23 -24.78
C LYS A 30 -7.73 4.03 -23.78
N ASP A 31 -8.90 3.51 -23.43
CA ASP A 31 -9.81 4.10 -22.45
C ASP A 31 -10.27 3.03 -21.43
N PRO A 32 -10.31 3.32 -20.13
CA PRO A 32 -10.90 2.44 -19.11
C PRO A 32 -12.30 1.92 -19.45
N LYS A 33 -13.09 2.66 -20.24
CA LYS A 33 -14.42 2.24 -20.70
C LYS A 33 -14.40 0.95 -21.50
N GLU A 34 -13.29 0.64 -22.16
CA GLU A 34 -13.11 -0.59 -22.93
C GLU A 34 -13.14 -1.85 -22.04
N ILE A 35 -12.90 -1.72 -20.73
CA ILE A 35 -13.06 -2.86 -19.80
C ILE A 35 -14.53 -3.29 -19.74
N TYR A 36 -15.47 -2.35 -19.75
CA TYR A 36 -16.89 -2.65 -19.62
C TYR A 36 -17.50 -3.30 -20.87
N THR A 37 -16.77 -3.33 -21.99
CA THR A 37 -17.22 -4.02 -23.21
C THR A 37 -16.77 -5.49 -23.26
N LEU A 38 -15.91 -5.90 -22.32
CA LEU A 38 -15.37 -7.25 -22.29
C LEU A 38 -16.43 -8.25 -21.84
N VAL A 39 -16.48 -9.38 -22.54
CA VAL A 39 -17.42 -10.47 -22.25
C VAL A 39 -16.66 -11.70 -21.80
N VAL A 40 -17.07 -12.27 -20.67
CA VAL A 40 -16.56 -13.57 -20.21
C VAL A 40 -17.10 -14.65 -21.14
N LEU A 41 -16.21 -15.48 -21.71
CA LEU A 41 -16.59 -16.57 -22.60
C LEU A 41 -17.45 -17.60 -21.86
N ALA A 42 -18.42 -18.21 -22.56
CA ALA A 42 -19.42 -19.11 -21.95
C ALA A 42 -18.84 -20.31 -21.16
N ASN A 43 -17.61 -20.72 -21.47
CA ASN A 43 -16.90 -21.83 -20.80
C ASN A 43 -15.82 -21.35 -19.82
N SER A 44 -15.86 -20.08 -19.41
CA SER A 44 -14.92 -19.47 -18.46
C SER A 44 -15.69 -18.78 -17.34
N ASP A 45 -15.15 -18.82 -16.13
CA ASP A 45 -15.68 -18.13 -14.95
C ASP A 45 -15.11 -16.71 -14.79
N CYS A 46 -13.99 -16.44 -15.44
CA CYS A 46 -13.28 -15.17 -15.35
C CYS A 46 -12.68 -14.74 -16.69
N LEU A 47 -12.44 -13.44 -16.81
CA LEU A 47 -11.60 -12.87 -17.86
C LEU A 47 -10.24 -12.54 -17.25
N ARG A 48 -9.15 -13.03 -17.86
CA ARG A 48 -7.78 -12.74 -17.40
C ARG A 48 -7.17 -11.65 -18.27
N LEU A 49 -7.03 -10.45 -17.68
CA LEU A 49 -6.27 -9.36 -18.30
C LEU A 49 -4.78 -9.54 -17.99
N ARG A 50 -3.97 -9.71 -19.04
CA ARG A 50 -2.53 -9.89 -18.91
C ARG A 50 -1.81 -8.56 -19.11
N TRP A 51 -0.70 -8.39 -18.40
CA TRP A 51 0.22 -7.28 -18.62
C TRP A 51 1.31 -7.69 -19.61
N LYS A 52 1.78 -6.75 -20.44
CA LYS A 52 2.89 -7.01 -21.36
C LYS A 52 4.12 -7.42 -20.55
N GLN A 53 4.90 -8.33 -21.09
CA GLN A 53 6.02 -8.96 -20.37
C GLN A 53 7.04 -7.94 -19.83
N GLU A 54 7.26 -6.83 -20.53
CA GLU A 54 8.12 -5.73 -20.10
C GLU A 54 7.71 -5.08 -18.76
N TRP A 55 6.44 -5.18 -18.36
CA TRP A 55 5.93 -4.61 -17.10
C TRP A 55 6.21 -5.45 -15.88
N GLN A 56 6.61 -6.73 -16.03
CA GLN A 56 6.82 -7.64 -14.91
C GLN A 56 7.94 -7.18 -13.97
N ASN A 57 8.97 -6.52 -14.51
CA ASN A 57 10.14 -6.09 -13.74
C ASN A 57 10.12 -4.59 -13.39
N ARG A 58 9.05 -3.87 -13.75
CA ARG A 58 8.99 -2.42 -13.53
C ARG A 58 8.55 -2.13 -12.09
N PRO A 59 9.24 -1.24 -11.37
CA PRO A 59 8.80 -0.83 -10.04
C PRO A 59 7.43 -0.12 -10.10
N VAL A 60 6.55 -0.39 -9.13
CA VAL A 60 5.27 0.33 -8.99
C VAL A 60 5.53 1.78 -8.55
N PHE A 61 6.31 1.96 -7.49
CA PHE A 61 6.73 3.28 -7.01
C PHE A 61 8.01 3.70 -7.72
N ARG A 62 7.88 4.67 -8.61
CA ARG A 62 8.96 5.13 -9.50
C ARG A 62 9.46 6.50 -9.10
N ASN A 63 10.75 6.72 -9.31
CA ASN A 63 11.35 8.03 -9.16
C ASN A 63 10.92 8.94 -10.32
N VAL A 64 11.26 10.22 -10.22
CA VAL A 64 11.07 11.20 -11.29
C VAL A 64 12.41 11.62 -11.88
N GLU A 65 12.41 11.96 -13.16
CA GLU A 65 13.58 12.44 -13.88
C GLU A 65 13.26 13.66 -14.74
N PRO A 66 14.27 14.50 -15.05
CA PRO A 66 14.09 15.62 -15.97
C PRO A 66 13.73 15.12 -17.38
N SER A 67 12.84 15.86 -18.04
CA SER A 67 12.37 15.66 -19.39
C SER A 67 12.32 17.02 -20.10
N PRO A 68 12.36 17.08 -21.45
CA PRO A 68 12.18 18.34 -22.17
C PRO A 68 10.93 19.13 -21.75
N ASP A 69 9.86 18.43 -21.38
CA ASP A 69 8.58 19.01 -20.93
C ASP A 69 8.51 19.23 -19.40
N GLY A 70 9.63 19.07 -18.67
CA GLY A 70 9.71 19.31 -17.23
C GLY A 70 10.16 18.08 -16.45
N ILE A 71 9.28 17.53 -15.60
CA ILE A 71 9.57 16.37 -14.76
C ILE A 71 8.64 15.22 -15.18
N GLN A 72 9.20 14.06 -15.47
CA GLN A 72 8.44 12.85 -15.81
C GLN A 72 8.71 11.71 -14.83
N VAL A 73 7.77 10.77 -14.75
CA VAL A 73 7.96 9.53 -14.00
C VAL A 73 8.96 8.65 -14.76
N ALA A 74 10.05 8.28 -14.10
CA ALA A 74 11.10 7.46 -14.72
C ALA A 74 10.61 6.04 -14.95
N CYS A 75 10.96 5.43 -16.09
CA CYS A 75 10.42 4.12 -16.42
C CYS A 75 10.88 3.02 -15.47
N ASN A 76 12.19 2.86 -15.34
CA ASN A 76 12.77 1.69 -14.66
C ASN A 76 13.48 2.02 -13.35
N LYS A 77 13.32 3.25 -12.85
CA LYS A 77 13.98 3.71 -11.61
C LYS A 77 13.01 3.64 -10.45
N ALA A 78 13.22 2.69 -9.54
CA ALA A 78 12.48 2.62 -8.29
C ALA A 78 12.66 3.91 -7.47
N LEU A 79 11.62 4.30 -6.73
CA LEU A 79 11.71 5.38 -5.76
C LEU A 79 12.66 4.99 -4.62
N PRO A 80 13.78 5.70 -4.40
CA PRO A 80 14.70 5.36 -3.33
C PRO A 80 14.07 5.57 -1.96
N TYR A 81 14.31 4.65 -1.03
CA TYR A 81 13.81 4.75 0.34
C TYR A 81 14.21 6.08 1.02
N SER A 82 15.43 6.57 0.81
CA SER A 82 15.88 7.84 1.38
C SER A 82 15.06 9.05 0.90
N LYS A 83 14.69 9.05 -0.38
CA LYS A 83 13.88 10.11 -0.99
C LYS A 83 12.45 10.06 -0.46
N GLU A 84 11.86 8.88 -0.48
CA GLU A 84 10.56 8.65 0.13
C GLU A 84 10.57 9.09 1.61
N ARG A 85 11.57 8.67 2.41
CA ARG A 85 11.61 8.97 3.84
C ARG A 85 11.64 10.47 4.08
N GLY A 86 12.32 11.21 3.21
CA GLY A 86 12.29 12.67 3.20
C GLY A 86 10.89 13.23 2.97
N HIS A 87 10.10 12.65 2.05
CA HIS A 87 8.69 13.02 1.84
C HIS A 87 7.83 12.71 3.07
N LEU A 88 7.97 11.54 3.69
CA LEU A 88 7.21 11.17 4.89
C LEU A 88 7.50 12.10 6.08
N ILE A 89 8.78 12.45 6.30
CA ILE A 89 9.17 13.39 7.35
C ILE A 89 8.54 14.76 7.10
N ARG A 90 8.61 15.26 5.86
CA ARG A 90 8.01 16.55 5.48
C ARG A 90 6.49 16.54 5.71
N LEU A 91 5.81 15.45 5.36
CA LEU A 91 4.39 15.26 5.66
C LEU A 91 4.15 15.36 7.17
N GLY A 92 4.91 14.61 7.98
CA GLY A 92 4.84 14.66 9.44
C GLY A 92 5.01 16.08 10.00
N ARG A 93 5.96 16.86 9.45
CA ARG A 93 6.14 18.27 9.84
C ARG A 93 4.95 19.14 9.47
N SER A 94 4.37 18.97 8.27
CA SER A 94 3.21 19.75 7.83
C SER A 94 1.97 19.53 8.68
N ILE A 95 1.83 18.35 9.31
CA ILE A 95 0.74 18.04 10.24
C ILE A 95 1.10 18.30 11.71
N GLY A 96 2.23 18.96 11.98
CA GLY A 96 2.61 19.41 13.32
C GLY A 96 3.35 18.38 14.19
N LEU A 97 3.77 17.23 13.65
CA LEU A 97 4.54 16.25 14.43
C LEU A 97 5.94 16.78 14.73
N THR A 98 6.33 16.82 16.00
CA THR A 98 7.67 17.23 16.47
C THR A 98 8.72 16.13 16.35
N LYS A 99 8.32 14.86 16.30
CA LYS A 99 9.21 13.75 15.92
C LYS A 99 9.13 13.48 14.42
N ALA A 100 10.24 13.03 13.84
CA ALA A 100 10.28 12.60 12.46
C ALA A 100 9.36 11.38 12.30
N LEU A 101 8.36 11.47 11.44
CA LEU A 101 7.45 10.36 11.16
C LEU A 101 8.19 9.27 10.38
N GLU A 102 8.11 8.03 10.84
CA GLU A 102 8.73 6.88 10.20
C GLU A 102 7.67 5.88 9.72
N TRP A 103 7.99 5.07 8.70
CA TRP A 103 7.09 3.99 8.27
C TRP A 103 6.78 3.00 9.37
N TYR A 104 7.73 2.81 10.28
CA TYR A 104 7.54 1.97 11.45
C TYR A 104 6.43 2.51 12.35
N ASP A 105 6.28 3.83 12.48
CA ASP A 105 5.19 4.44 13.27
C ASP A 105 3.82 4.09 12.67
N LEU A 106 3.70 4.13 11.34
CA LEU A 106 2.47 3.75 10.64
C LEU A 106 2.16 2.27 10.83
N ARG A 107 3.18 1.40 10.67
CA ARG A 107 3.03 -0.04 10.92
C ARG A 107 2.66 -0.32 12.38
N ARG A 108 3.24 0.43 13.32
CA ARG A 108 2.94 0.32 14.76
C ARG A 108 1.52 0.75 15.09
N GLY A 109 1.08 1.89 14.58
CA GLY A 109 -0.28 2.39 14.73
C GLY A 109 -1.32 1.41 14.18
N SER A 110 -1.09 0.89 12.97
CA SER A 110 -1.94 -0.15 12.38
C SER A 110 -1.93 -1.45 13.20
N GLY A 111 -0.76 -1.87 13.67
CA GLY A 111 -0.63 -3.04 14.54
C GLY A 111 -1.45 -2.92 15.83
N LYS A 112 -1.46 -1.73 16.45
CA LYS A 112 -2.30 -1.45 17.63
C LYS A 112 -3.79 -1.63 17.32
N LYS A 113 -4.29 -1.02 16.23
CA LYS A 113 -5.69 -1.18 15.81
C LYS A 113 -6.06 -2.64 15.51
N LEU A 114 -5.18 -3.39 14.84
CA LEU A 114 -5.41 -4.82 14.59
C LEU A 114 -5.46 -5.63 15.88
N ASN A 115 -4.63 -5.30 16.87
CA ASN A 115 -4.65 -5.97 18.17
C ASN A 115 -5.94 -5.70 18.97
N GLU A 116 -6.53 -4.52 18.81
CA GLU A 116 -7.81 -4.18 19.46
C GLU A 116 -9.00 -4.84 18.75
N ALA A 117 -8.90 -5.10 17.45
CA ALA A 117 -10.01 -5.59 16.63
C ALA A 117 -10.02 -7.10 16.35
N LEU A 118 -8.87 -7.78 16.39
CA LEU A 118 -8.72 -9.16 15.89
C LEU A 118 -8.06 -10.08 16.91
N MET A 119 -8.21 -11.39 16.68
CA MET A 119 -7.51 -12.40 17.48
C MET A 119 -5.99 -12.36 17.21
N PRO A 120 -5.14 -12.72 18.20
CA PRO A 120 -3.70 -12.67 18.05
C PRO A 120 -3.15 -13.40 16.81
N GLU A 121 -3.75 -14.53 16.43
CA GLU A 121 -3.39 -15.33 15.26
C GLU A 121 -3.66 -14.59 13.96
N GLU A 122 -4.81 -13.94 13.85
CA GLU A 122 -5.21 -13.14 12.68
C GLU A 122 -4.33 -11.90 12.54
N ARG A 123 -4.13 -11.17 13.66
CA ARG A 123 -3.20 -10.04 13.73
C ARG A 123 -1.79 -10.48 13.30
N ASN A 124 -1.29 -11.60 13.83
CA ASN A 124 0.03 -12.12 13.49
C ASN A 124 0.13 -12.48 12.01
N ARG A 125 -0.89 -13.11 11.44
CA ARG A 125 -0.94 -13.43 10.00
C ARG A 125 -0.90 -12.17 9.14
N ILE A 126 -1.72 -11.16 9.46
CA ILE A 126 -1.77 -9.88 8.71
C ILE A 126 -0.44 -9.13 8.84
N MET A 127 0.15 -9.13 10.04
CA MET A 127 1.45 -8.52 10.30
C MET A 127 2.62 -9.36 9.78
N GLY A 128 2.41 -10.57 9.26
CA GLY A 128 3.49 -11.44 8.79
C GLY A 128 4.43 -11.93 9.91
N HIS A 129 3.91 -12.07 11.13
CA HIS A 129 4.64 -12.64 12.26
C HIS A 129 4.50 -14.17 12.24
N CYS A 130 5.60 -14.90 11.98
CA CYS A 130 5.56 -16.33 11.67
C CYS A 130 5.67 -17.28 12.88
N GLN A 131 5.85 -16.77 14.10
CA GLN A 131 6.17 -17.61 15.26
C GLN A 131 4.95 -18.21 15.98
N GLY A 132 3.73 -17.92 15.52
CA GLY A 132 2.48 -18.38 16.17
C GLY A 132 2.20 -17.74 17.53
N ASP A 133 3.21 -17.17 18.21
CA ASP A 133 3.07 -16.42 19.44
C ASP A 133 3.04 -14.89 19.22
N SER A 134 2.68 -14.14 20.27
CA SER A 134 2.56 -12.69 20.22
C SER A 134 3.87 -11.95 20.56
N LYS A 135 5.02 -12.63 20.69
CA LYS A 135 6.24 -12.02 21.24
C LYS A 135 6.71 -10.82 20.44
N VAL A 136 6.76 -10.94 19.11
CA VAL A 136 7.17 -9.84 18.22
C VAL A 136 6.26 -8.62 18.42
N TYR A 137 4.94 -8.83 18.52
CA TYR A 137 4.00 -7.75 18.76
C TYR A 137 4.23 -7.09 20.12
N VAL A 138 4.28 -7.89 21.19
CA VAL A 138 4.45 -7.40 22.57
C VAL A 138 5.75 -6.61 22.72
N GLN A 139 6.84 -7.10 22.15
CA GLN A 139 8.17 -6.50 22.31
C GLN A 139 8.34 -5.19 21.53
N TYR A 140 7.81 -5.11 20.31
CA TYR A 140 8.13 -4.00 19.41
C TYR A 140 6.96 -3.03 19.14
N TYR A 141 5.73 -3.49 19.34
CA TYR A 141 4.52 -2.74 18.94
C TYR A 141 3.73 -2.26 20.14
N MET A 142 3.64 -3.07 21.21
CA MET A 142 2.94 -2.69 22.43
C MET A 142 3.62 -1.47 23.08
N SER A 143 2.82 -0.56 23.61
CA SER A 143 3.34 0.56 24.39
C SER A 143 3.88 0.05 25.72
N SER A 144 4.97 0.64 26.20
CA SER A 144 5.41 0.46 27.59
C SER A 144 4.54 1.25 28.58
N PHE A 145 3.70 2.18 28.08
CA PHE A 145 2.73 2.88 28.89
C PHE A 145 1.49 2.01 29.10
N GLN A 146 1.13 1.76 30.35
CA GLN A 146 -0.14 1.19 30.75
C GLN A 146 -1.12 2.35 30.97
N ASP A 147 -2.15 2.44 30.12
CA ASP A 147 -3.22 3.45 30.27
C ASP A 147 -4.26 3.06 31.35
N VAL A 148 -4.09 1.88 31.98
CA VAL A 148 -4.95 1.39 33.06
C VAL A 148 -4.25 1.63 34.39
N ASP A 149 -4.90 2.42 35.25
CA ASP A 149 -4.43 2.61 36.62
C ASP A 149 -4.69 1.34 37.44
N CYS A 150 -3.61 0.72 37.92
CA CYS A 150 -3.68 -0.45 38.79
C CYS A 150 -4.40 -0.16 40.12
N GLN A 151 -4.61 1.12 40.48
CA GLN A 151 -5.35 1.52 41.68
C GLN A 151 -6.88 1.56 41.50
N SER A 152 -7.40 1.33 40.28
CA SER A 152 -8.85 1.31 40.02
C SER A 152 -9.41 -0.10 39.74
N ILE A 153 -8.66 -1.17 40.05
CA ILE A 153 -9.08 -2.57 39.94
C ILE A 153 -9.36 -3.14 41.33
#